data_AF-A0A0P9DNG3-F1
#
_entry.id   AF-A0A0P9DNG3-F1
#
_cell.length_a   1.000
_cell.length_b   1.000
_cell.length_c   1.000
_cell.angle_alpha   90.00
_cell.angle_beta   90.00
_cell.angle_gamma   90.00
#
_symmetry.space_group_name_H-M   'P 1'
#
loop_
_entity.id
_entity.type
_entity.pdbx_description
1 polymer ?
#
loop_
_entity_poly.entity_id
_entity_poly.type
_entity_poly.pdbx_seq_one_letter_code
_entity_poly.pdbx_strand_id
1 'polypeptide(L)'
;MSFIWPAMLILIALAPLAALFYRRLQRRRERAISSFGALGLAQAASQRGGRRRAIPPTLFLLGLTILLAALARPEAPIALPRIEGTVILAFDVSGSMAAEDMAPTRMEAAKAAARGVVQHQP
;
A
#
# COMPACT_ATOMS: atom_id res chain seq x y z
N MET A 1 -6.81 7.29 -10.00
CA MET A 1 -6.64 6.86 -8.59
C MET A 1 -7.71 5.81 -8.33
N SER A 2 -7.32 4.57 -8.08
CA SER A 2 -8.20 3.45 -7.77
C SER A 2 -7.80 2.82 -6.43
N PHE A 3 -8.68 2.00 -5.87
CA PHE A 3 -8.36 1.15 -4.72
C PHE A 3 -8.42 -0.30 -5.20
N ILE A 4 -7.37 -1.07 -4.95
CA ILE A 4 -7.37 -2.49 -5.31
C ILE A 4 -8.40 -3.24 -4.45
N TRP A 5 -8.54 -2.87 -3.17
CA TRP A 5 -9.48 -3.49 -2.22
C TRP A 5 -10.42 -2.46 -1.59
N PRO A 6 -11.42 -1.95 -2.34
CA PRO A 6 -12.29 -0.88 -1.86
C PRO A 6 -13.12 -1.27 -0.62
N ALA A 7 -13.46 -2.55 -0.47
CA ALA A 7 -14.20 -3.06 0.70
C ALA A 7 -13.47 -2.82 2.04
N MET A 8 -12.13 -2.73 2.02
CA MET A 8 -11.34 -2.46 3.24
C MET A 8 -11.57 -1.06 3.81
N LEU A 9 -12.13 -0.11 3.04
CA LEU A 9 -12.48 1.21 3.54
C LEU A 9 -13.55 1.17 4.65
N ILE A 10 -14.36 0.11 4.70
CA ILE A 10 -15.33 -0.10 5.79
C ILE A 10 -14.62 -0.16 7.16
N LEU A 11 -13.39 -0.67 7.20
CA LEU A 11 -12.60 -0.76 8.43
C LEU A 11 -12.28 0.62 9.02
N ILE A 12 -12.30 1.70 8.23
CA ILE A 12 -12.11 3.07 8.74
C ILE A 12 -13.14 3.41 9.82
N ALA A 13 -14.33 2.79 9.80
CA ALA A 13 -15.34 2.93 10.86
C ALA A 13 -14.84 2.46 12.25
N LEU A 14 -13.78 1.65 12.32
CA LEU A 14 -13.13 1.27 13.59
C LEU A 14 -12.47 2.46 14.29
N ALA A 15 -11.97 3.46 13.54
CA ALA A 15 -11.33 4.63 14.13
C ALA A 15 -12.29 5.49 14.99
N PRO A 16 -13.48 5.92 14.51
CA PRO A 16 -14.44 6.62 15.36
C PRO A 16 -14.99 5.74 16.49
N LEU A 17 -15.15 4.43 16.28
CA LEU A 17 -15.52 3.50 17.35
C LEU A 17 -14.47 3.46 18.46
N ALA A 18 -13.18 3.38 18.11
CA ALA A 18 -12.07 3.44 19.06
C ALA A 18 -12.04 4.78 19.80
N ALA A 19 -12.28 5.89 19.12
CA ALA A 19 -12.35 7.22 19.73
C ALA A 19 -13.51 7.31 20.76
N LEU A 20 -14.69 6.81 20.40
CA LEU A 20 -15.85 6.77 21.30
C LEU A 20 -15.58 5.88 22.53
N PHE A 21 -15.01 4.70 22.32
CA PHE A 21 -14.64 3.78 23.38
C PHE A 21 -13.62 4.40 24.35
N TYR A 22 -12.57 5.02 23.82
CA TYR A 22 -11.58 5.74 24.60
C TYR A 22 -12.21 6.87 25.44
N ARG A 23 -13.09 7.69 24.84
CA ARG A 23 -13.80 8.75 25.57
C ARG A 23 -14.70 8.20 26.68
N ARG A 24 -15.37 7.06 26.45
CA ARG A 24 -16.19 6.38 27.48
C ARG A 24 -15.32 5.91 28.65
N LEU A 25 -14.18 5.29 28.37
CA LEU A 25 -13.24 4.82 29.40
C LEU A 25 -12.68 6.00 30.22
N GLN A 26 -12.32 7.08 29.54
CA GLN A 26 -11.79 8.28 30.17
C GLN A 26 -12.81 8.94 31.11
N ARG A 27 -14.08 9.07 30.67
CA ARG A 27 -15.18 9.57 31.51
C ARG A 27 -15.46 8.66 32.71
N ARG A 28 -15.37 7.34 32.54
CA ARG A 28 -15.55 6.38 33.65
C ARG A 28 -14.44 6.53 34.69
N ARG A 29 -13.18 6.67 34.26
CA ARG A 29 -12.03 6.92 35.15
C ARG A 29 -12.19 8.22 35.93
N GLU A 30 -12.59 9.29 35.27
CA GLU A 30 -12.81 10.59 35.93
C GLU A 30 -13.89 10.52 37.01
N ARG A 31 -15.01 9.83 36.74
CA ARG A 31 -16.09 9.60 37.72
C ARG A 31 -15.62 8.78 38.92
N ALA A 32 -14.86 7.70 38.70
CA ALA A 32 -14.32 6.88 39.78
C ALA A 32 -13.33 7.65 40.66
N ILE A 33 -12.50 8.52 40.08
CA ILE A 33 -11.55 9.34 40.84
C ILE A 33 -12.30 10.39 41.67
N SER A 34 -13.38 10.99 41.14
CA SER A 34 -14.19 11.96 41.89
C SER A 34 -14.93 11.35 43.09
N SER A 35 -15.24 10.05 43.08
CA SER A 35 -15.90 9.38 44.20
C SER A 35 -14.98 9.01 45.38
N PHE A 36 -13.64 9.07 45.21
CA PHE A 36 -12.67 8.66 46.24
C PHE A 36 -12.04 9.81 47.04
N GLY A 37 -12.57 11.04 46.99
CA GLY A 37 -12.38 12.03 48.05
C GLY A 37 -10.96 12.60 48.28
N ALA A 38 -10.02 12.51 47.34
CA ALA A 38 -8.71 13.18 47.45
C ALA A 38 -8.68 14.52 46.68
N LEU A 39 -9.41 15.52 47.19
CA LEU A 39 -9.67 16.82 46.56
C LEU A 39 -8.46 17.79 46.46
N GLY A 40 -7.24 17.40 46.83
CA GLY A 40 -6.08 18.33 46.85
C GLY A 40 -5.07 18.16 45.71
N LEU A 41 -4.69 16.92 45.40
CA LEU A 41 -3.50 16.65 44.57
C LEU A 41 -3.83 16.37 43.08
N ALA A 42 -5.01 15.82 42.80
CA ALA A 42 -5.44 15.51 41.42
C ALA A 42 -5.85 16.76 40.63
N GLN A 43 -6.35 17.80 41.31
CA GLN A 43 -6.91 19.00 40.68
C GLN A 43 -5.81 19.94 40.15
N ALA A 44 -4.65 19.99 40.82
CA ALA A 44 -3.48 20.76 40.37
C ALA A 44 -2.81 20.19 39.10
N ALA A 45 -2.86 18.87 38.90
CA ALA A 45 -2.37 18.20 37.69
C ALA A 45 -3.36 18.32 36.51
N SER A 46 -4.66 18.40 36.80
CA SER A 46 -5.74 18.47 35.79
C SER A 46 -5.76 19.80 35.02
N GLN A 47 -5.38 20.91 35.64
CA GLN A 47 -5.51 22.26 35.07
C GLN A 47 -4.46 22.58 33.99
N ARG A 48 -3.27 21.95 34.02
CA ARG A 48 -2.14 22.30 33.13
C ARG A 48 -1.96 21.38 31.92
N GLY A 49 -2.71 20.27 31.84
CA GLY A 49 -2.45 19.18 30.88
C GLY A 49 -3.51 18.95 29.80
N GLY A 50 -4.62 19.69 29.77
CA GLY A 50 -5.81 19.33 28.96
C GLY A 50 -5.53 19.09 27.47
N ARG A 51 -4.80 19.99 26.80
CA ARG A 51 -4.42 19.82 25.38
C ARG A 51 -3.32 18.80 25.17
N ARG A 52 -2.28 18.79 26.02
CA ARG A 52 -1.16 17.84 25.89
C ARG A 52 -1.58 16.39 26.11
N ARG A 53 -2.60 16.16 26.95
CA ARG A 53 -3.19 14.84 27.21
C ARG A 53 -3.94 14.27 26.00
N ALA A 54 -4.44 15.13 25.11
CA ALA A 54 -5.10 14.71 23.90
C ALA A 54 -4.12 14.33 22.77
N ILE A 55 -2.86 14.78 22.83
CA ILE A 55 -1.88 14.58 21.76
C ILE A 55 -1.62 13.08 21.48
N PRO A 56 -1.27 12.23 22.48
CA PRO A 56 -1.01 10.82 22.22
C PRO A 56 -2.20 10.06 21.59
N PRO A 57 -3.44 10.14 22.12
CA PRO A 57 -4.56 9.43 21.52
C PRO A 57 -4.96 9.99 20.15
N THR A 58 -4.81 11.30 19.89
CA THR A 58 -5.09 11.84 18.55
C THR A 58 -4.07 11.37 17.52
N LEU A 59 -2.78 11.32 17.87
CA LEU A 59 -1.75 10.79 16.98
C LEU A 59 -1.96 9.30 16.71
N PHE A 60 -2.31 8.53 17.74
CA PHE A 60 -2.63 7.12 17.58
C PHE A 60 -3.84 6.91 16.65
N LEU A 61 -4.93 7.66 16.85
CA LEU A 61 -6.12 7.57 15.99
C LEU A 61 -5.83 7.98 14.55
N LEU A 62 -5.01 9.02 14.35
CA LEU A 62 -4.58 9.44 13.03
C LEU A 62 -3.76 8.33 12.35
N GLY A 63 -2.78 7.76 13.05
CA GLY A 63 -1.96 6.66 12.55
C GLY A 63 -2.81 5.42 12.22
N LEU A 64 -3.75 5.06 13.10
CA LEU A 64 -4.71 3.98 12.85
C LEU A 64 -5.55 4.25 11.61
N THR A 65 -6.05 5.47 11.42
CA THR A 65 -6.86 5.83 10.25
C THR A 65 -6.04 5.72 8.96
N ILE A 66 -4.80 6.19 8.97
CA ILE A 66 -3.86 6.06 7.83
C ILE A 66 -3.60 4.58 7.53
N LEU A 67 -3.33 3.77 8.55
CA LEU A 67 -3.11 2.33 8.41
C LEU A 67 -4.31 1.62 7.77
N LEU A 68 -5.51 1.91 8.25
CA LEU A 68 -6.76 1.33 7.73
C LEU A 68 -7.04 1.77 6.29
N ALA A 69 -6.77 3.04 5.96
CA ALA A 69 -6.88 3.54 4.59
C ALA A 69 -5.85 2.90 3.64
N ALA A 70 -4.61 2.71 4.11
CA ALA A 70 -3.55 2.05 3.34
C ALA A 70 -3.89 0.58 3.01
N LEU A 71 -4.66 -0.08 3.88
CA LEU A 71 -5.16 -1.44 3.65
C LEU A 71 -6.04 -1.57 2.41
N ALA A 72 -6.71 -0.49 1.99
CA ALA A 72 -7.48 -0.47 0.74
C ALA A 72 -6.60 -0.44 -0.53
N ARG A 73 -5.27 -0.36 -0.37
CA ARG A 73 -4.28 -0.29 -1.46
C ARG A 73 -4.62 0.80 -2.48
N PRO A 74 -4.52 2.08 -2.12
CA PRO A 74 -4.66 3.18 -3.08
C PRO A 74 -3.56 3.09 -4.14
N GLU A 75 -3.94 3.16 -5.41
CA GLU A 75 -3.01 3.14 -6.54
C GLU A 75 -3.23 4.35 -7.46
N ALA A 76 -2.11 4.85 -7.96
CA ALA A 76 -2.03 5.93 -8.92
C ALA A 76 -1.45 5.36 -10.22
N PRO A 77 -2.23 5.27 -11.32
CA PRO A 77 -1.62 4.94 -12.60
C PRO A 77 -0.67 6.06 -12.98
N ILE A 78 0.59 5.71 -13.23
CA ILE A 78 1.61 6.63 -13.75
C ILE A 78 1.76 6.31 -15.23
N ALA A 79 1.60 7.32 -16.08
CA ALA A 79 1.87 7.17 -17.50
C ALA A 79 3.39 7.04 -17.69
N LEU A 80 3.86 5.83 -17.97
CA LEU A 80 5.25 5.64 -18.40
C LEU A 80 5.38 6.10 -19.86
N PRO A 81 6.50 6.74 -20.24
CA PRO A 81 6.77 7.01 -21.64
C PRO A 81 6.79 5.68 -22.39
N ARG A 82 6.13 5.62 -23.56
CA ARG A 82 6.24 4.50 -24.48
C ARG A 82 7.69 4.46 -24.95
N ILE A 83 8.47 3.48 -24.47
CA ILE A 83 9.84 3.27 -24.94
C ILE A 83 9.71 2.70 -26.35
N GLU A 84 9.73 3.57 -27.35
CA GLU A 84 9.95 3.17 -28.75
C GLU A 84 11.42 2.80 -28.88
N GLY A 85 11.74 1.55 -28.53
CA GLY A 85 13.07 0.99 -28.68
C GLY A 85 13.18 0.27 -30.01
N THR A 86 14.21 0.58 -30.79
CA THR A 86 14.57 -0.22 -31.97
C THR A 86 15.09 -1.58 -31.51
N VAL A 87 14.35 -2.65 -31.79
CA VAL A 87 14.81 -4.02 -31.56
C VAL A 87 15.59 -4.49 -32.78
N ILE A 88 16.88 -4.82 -32.60
CA ILE A 88 17.74 -5.38 -33.66
C ILE A 88 17.89 -6.87 -33.42
N LEU A 89 17.47 -7.69 -34.40
CA LEU A 89 17.69 -9.13 -34.41
C LEU A 89 18.96 -9.42 -35.21
N ALA A 90 19.97 -9.99 -34.56
CA ALA A 90 21.20 -10.44 -35.19
C ALA A 90 21.22 -11.97 -35.28
N PHE A 91 21.60 -12.49 -36.44
CA PHE A 91 21.70 -13.94 -36.69
C PHE A 91 23.14 -14.31 -36.92
N ASP A 92 23.59 -15.38 -36.27
CA ASP A 92 24.82 -16.05 -36.69
C ASP A 92 24.60 -16.69 -38.06
N VAL A 93 25.62 -16.60 -38.92
CA VAL A 93 25.65 -17.20 -40.27
C VAL A 93 26.79 -18.21 -40.41
N SER A 94 27.37 -18.65 -39.29
CA SER A 94 28.38 -19.71 -39.27
C SER A 94 27.87 -21.00 -39.92
N GLY A 95 28.78 -21.83 -40.43
CA GLY A 95 28.42 -23.11 -41.07
C GLY A 95 27.61 -24.05 -40.17
N SER A 96 27.72 -23.90 -38.85
CA SER A 96 26.92 -24.66 -37.88
C SER A 96 25.42 -24.39 -37.98
N MET A 97 25.02 -23.25 -38.55
CA MET A 97 23.61 -22.85 -38.71
C MET A 97 22.90 -23.62 -39.83
N ALA A 98 23.64 -24.33 -40.68
CA ALA A 98 23.10 -25.26 -41.66
C ALA A 98 22.80 -26.65 -41.08
N ALA A 99 23.12 -26.91 -39.80
CA ALA A 99 22.81 -28.18 -39.16
C ALA A 99 21.30 -28.42 -39.04
N GLU A 100 20.89 -29.68 -39.19
CA GLU A 100 19.49 -30.14 -39.21
C GLU A 100 19.05 -30.79 -37.88
N ASP A 101 19.84 -30.66 -36.83
CA ASP A 101 19.47 -31.11 -35.48
C ASP A 101 18.25 -30.33 -34.91
N MET A 102 17.93 -29.19 -35.51
CA MET A 102 16.62 -28.57 -35.48
C MET A 102 16.06 -28.48 -36.90
N ALA A 103 15.04 -29.29 -37.20
CA ALA A 103 14.39 -29.27 -38.51
C ALA A 103 13.70 -27.92 -38.77
N PRO A 104 13.79 -27.34 -39.98
CA PRO A 104 14.53 -27.85 -41.16
C PRO A 104 16.04 -27.66 -41.02
N THR A 105 16.48 -26.48 -40.60
CA THR A 105 17.85 -26.19 -40.17
C THR A 105 17.79 -25.23 -38.98
N ARG A 106 18.86 -25.12 -38.20
CA ARG A 106 18.97 -24.11 -37.13
C ARG A 106 18.68 -22.69 -37.64
N MET A 107 19.13 -22.35 -38.84
CA MET A 107 18.83 -21.07 -39.50
C MET A 107 17.33 -20.88 -39.76
N GLU A 108 16.65 -21.89 -40.28
CA GLU A 108 15.21 -21.80 -40.54
C GLU A 108 14.40 -21.74 -39.24
N ALA A 109 14.80 -22.49 -38.21
CA ALA A 109 14.21 -22.39 -36.87
C ALA A 109 14.39 -20.99 -36.27
N ALA A 110 15.57 -20.38 -36.41
CA ALA A 110 15.84 -19.02 -35.95
C ALA A 110 14.97 -17.98 -36.67
N LYS A 111 14.81 -18.10 -38.00
CA LYS A 111 13.91 -17.24 -38.79
C LYS A 111 12.46 -17.37 -38.35
N ALA A 112 11.99 -18.59 -38.07
CA ALA A 112 10.64 -18.83 -37.60
C ALA A 112 10.40 -18.17 -36.23
N ALA A 113 11.33 -18.33 -35.29
CA ALA A 113 11.28 -17.68 -33.99
C ALA A 113 11.27 -16.14 -34.10
N ALA A 114 12.12 -15.59 -34.99
CA ALA A 114 12.20 -14.16 -35.22
C ALA A 114 10.91 -13.57 -35.81
N ARG A 115 10.25 -14.27 -36.74
CA ARG A 115 8.91 -13.87 -37.22
C ARG A 115 7.90 -13.85 -36.08
N GLY A 116 7.97 -14.83 -35.17
CA GLY A 116 7.18 -14.85 -33.95
C GLY A 116 7.42 -13.60 -33.09
N VAL A 117 8.67 -13.22 -32.86
CA VAL A 117 9.02 -11.99 -32.13
C VAL A 117 8.40 -10.76 -32.79
N VAL A 118 8.54 -10.60 -34.11
CA VAL A 118 7.99 -9.44 -34.84
C VAL A 118 6.45 -9.40 -34.78
N GLN A 119 5.78 -10.54 -34.89
CA GLN A 119 4.31 -10.61 -34.84
C GLN A 119 3.73 -10.30 -33.46
N HIS A 120 4.50 -10.56 -32.40
CA HIS A 120 4.07 -10.33 -31.00
C HIS A 120 4.62 -9.01 -30.43
N GLN A 121 5.22 -8.14 -31.23
CA GLN A 121 5.57 -6.80 -30.76
C GLN A 121 4.30 -5.95 -30.54
N PRO A 122 4.20 -5.23 -29.41
CA PRO A 122 3.05 -4.40 -29.05
C PRO A 122 2.97 -3.08 -29.82
#